data_AF-A0A2H9UJK5-F1
#
_entry.id   AF-A0A2H9UJK5-F1
#
_cell.length_a   1.000
_cell.length_b   1.000
_cell.length_c   1.000
_cell.angle_alpha   90.00
_cell.angle_beta   90.00
_cell.angle_gamma   90.00
#
_symmetry.space_group_name_H-M   'P 1'
#
loop_
_entity.id
_entity.type
_entity.pdbx_description
1 polymer ?
#
loop_
_entity_poly.entity_id
_entity_poly.type
_entity_poly.pdbx_seq_one_letter_code
_entity_poly.pdbx_strand_id
1 'polypeptide(L)'
;MLPFAKKDSKYEIKKIIGQFWSEKYIEVLGCKGLSKKIYDNLIQIKEKYRNTFAHGGFEKKSQSFHFHLEGYGAVPATMSDYKNSVHFASTPLNEDKFIEIVKIFDELDRYIEENLVAGWKFCQSGLDLIIDRSSLKNMLEVSQDPDNFEHWLQNENERLCNYINADY
;
A
#
# COMPACT_ATOMS: atom_id res chain seq x y z
N MET A 1 6.18 10.78 -0.10
CA MET A 1 6.80 9.89 0.92
C MET A 1 8.30 9.66 0.73
N LEU A 2 8.80 9.18 -0.41
CA LEU A 2 10.24 8.88 -0.59
C LEU A 2 11.21 10.03 -0.21
N PRO A 3 10.94 11.31 -0.56
CA PRO A 3 11.85 12.38 -0.17
C PRO A 3 11.96 12.60 1.34
N PHE A 4 10.89 12.30 2.08
CA PHE A 4 10.86 12.41 3.53
C PHE A 4 11.61 11.26 4.22
N ALA A 5 11.66 10.08 3.59
CA ALA A 5 12.41 8.93 4.08
C ALA A 5 13.92 9.02 3.77
N LYS A 6 14.29 9.57 2.61
CA LYS A 6 15.69 9.71 2.17
C LYS A 6 16.02 11.17 1.89
N LYS A 7 16.28 11.96 2.93
CA LYS A 7 16.75 13.34 2.81
C LYS A 7 18.11 13.34 2.08
N ASP A 8 18.25 14.08 0.97
CA ASP A 8 19.49 14.27 0.17
C ASP A 8 19.92 13.20 -0.87
N SER A 9 19.05 12.28 -1.29
CA SER A 9 19.40 11.39 -2.41
C SER A 9 19.10 12.03 -3.78
N LYS A 10 20.01 11.90 -4.76
CA LYS A 10 19.63 12.09 -6.17
C LYS A 10 18.60 11.00 -6.53
N TYR A 11 17.33 11.37 -6.64
CA TYR A 11 16.29 10.42 -6.98
C TYR A 11 16.31 10.11 -8.47
N GLU A 12 16.57 8.85 -8.83
CA GLU A 12 16.34 8.36 -10.19
C GLU A 12 14.85 8.06 -10.37
N ILE A 13 14.05 9.11 -10.61
CA ILE A 13 12.58 9.02 -10.66
C ILE A 13 12.09 7.95 -11.63
N LYS A 14 12.71 7.82 -12.80
CA LYS A 14 12.35 6.77 -13.77
C LYS A 14 12.50 5.37 -13.19
N LYS A 15 13.59 5.12 -12.47
CA LYS A 15 13.84 3.84 -11.82
C LYS A 15 12.83 3.59 -10.70
N ILE A 16 12.60 4.59 -9.86
CA ILE A 16 11.66 4.49 -8.73
C ILE A 16 10.23 4.24 -9.21
N ILE A 17 9.77 4.92 -10.27
CA ILE A 17 8.43 4.71 -10.81
C ILE A 17 8.27 3.26 -11.29
N GLY A 18 9.29 2.72 -11.97
CA GLY A 18 9.28 1.37 -12.53
C GLY A 18 9.43 0.21 -11.53
N GLN A 19 9.80 0.50 -10.27
CA GLN A 19 9.91 -0.52 -9.22
C GLN A 19 8.56 -1.12 -8.83
N PHE A 20 8.58 -2.33 -8.29
CA PHE A 20 7.42 -2.94 -7.65
C PHE A 20 7.11 -2.25 -6.32
N TRP A 21 5.85 -2.28 -5.88
CA TRP A 21 5.44 -1.71 -4.60
C TRP A 21 6.25 -2.27 -3.43
N SER A 22 6.63 -3.55 -3.49
CA SER A 22 7.39 -4.22 -2.45
C SER A 22 8.80 -3.65 -2.31
N GLU A 23 9.43 -3.28 -3.43
CA GLU A 23 10.75 -2.65 -3.42
C GLU A 23 10.64 -1.22 -2.87
N LYS A 24 9.61 -0.47 -3.29
CA LYS A 24 9.33 0.88 -2.77
C LYS A 24 9.08 0.87 -1.26
N TYR A 25 8.34 -0.13 -0.77
CA TYR A 25 8.11 -0.31 0.66
C TYR A 25 9.43 -0.43 1.42
N ILE A 26 10.30 -1.36 1.00
CA ILE A 26 11.59 -1.60 1.66
C ILE A 26 12.45 -0.34 1.60
N GLU A 27 12.39 0.40 0.49
CA GLU A 27 13.16 1.61 0.29
C GLU A 27 12.73 2.77 1.20
N VAL A 28 11.42 2.90 1.47
CA VAL A 28 10.83 4.01 2.23
C VAL A 28 10.69 3.69 3.72
N LEU A 29 10.24 2.48 4.06
CA LEU A 29 9.88 2.06 5.42
C LEU A 29 10.87 1.05 6.01
N GLY A 30 11.87 0.63 5.25
CA GLY A 30 12.78 -0.45 5.63
C GLY A 30 12.10 -1.81 5.67
N CYS A 31 12.84 -2.82 6.13
CA CYS A 31 12.31 -4.18 6.31
C CYS A 31 12.97 -4.84 7.53
N LYS A 32 12.73 -4.27 8.70
CA LYS A 32 13.22 -4.76 10.00
C LYS A 32 12.14 -4.59 11.06
N GLY A 33 12.20 -5.39 12.12
CA GLY A 33 11.27 -5.28 13.27
C GLY A 33 9.80 -5.28 12.84
N LEU A 34 9.04 -4.30 13.33
CA LEU A 34 7.62 -4.13 13.03
C LEU A 34 7.36 -3.90 11.53
N SER A 35 8.18 -3.09 10.85
CA SER A 35 8.07 -2.85 9.41
C SER A 35 8.17 -4.13 8.58
N LYS A 36 9.03 -5.08 8.99
CA LYS A 36 9.12 -6.39 8.33
C LYS A 36 7.85 -7.21 8.52
N LYS A 37 7.30 -7.25 9.75
CA LYS A 37 6.06 -7.97 10.04
C LYS A 37 4.91 -7.46 9.18
N ILE A 38 4.76 -6.14 9.08
CA ILE A 38 3.75 -5.50 8.22
C ILE A 38 3.98 -5.86 6.75
N TYR A 39 5.23 -5.76 6.26
CA TYR A 39 5.59 -6.15 4.91
C TYR A 39 5.21 -7.60 4.57
N ASP A 40 5.56 -8.55 5.45
CA ASP A 40 5.27 -9.97 5.26
C ASP A 40 3.75 -10.22 5.18
N ASN A 41 2.97 -9.54 6.02
CA ASN A 41 1.49 -9.60 5.99
C ASN A 41 0.92 -9.05 4.67
N LEU A 42 1.43 -7.92 4.17
CA LEU A 42 0.99 -7.35 2.90
C LEU A 42 1.32 -8.26 1.71
N ILE A 43 2.47 -8.94 1.73
CA ILE A 43 2.82 -9.96 0.73
C ILE A 43 1.83 -11.11 0.76
N GLN A 44 1.46 -11.61 1.95
CA GLN A 44 0.45 -12.68 2.06
C GLN A 44 -0.91 -12.24 1.50
N ILE A 45 -1.35 -11.01 1.79
CA ILE A 45 -2.60 -10.46 1.24
C ILE A 45 -2.54 -10.40 -0.28
N LYS A 46 -1.43 -9.90 -0.84
CA LYS A 46 -1.22 -9.81 -2.28
C LYS A 46 -1.30 -11.18 -2.94
N GLU A 47 -0.57 -12.17 -2.43
CA GLU A 47 -0.51 -13.49 -3.03
C GLU A 47 -1.82 -14.26 -2.87
N LYS A 48 -2.46 -14.19 -1.71
CA LYS A 48 -3.66 -14.96 -1.39
C LYS A 48 -4.94 -14.38 -1.99
N TYR A 49 -5.09 -13.06 -2.00
CA TYR A 49 -6.34 -12.42 -2.41
C TYR A 49 -6.15 -11.70 -3.73
N ARG A 50 -5.27 -10.70 -3.81
CA ARG A 50 -5.14 -9.85 -5.01
C ARG A 50 -4.77 -10.67 -6.25
N ASN A 51 -3.79 -11.56 -6.15
CA ASN A 51 -3.37 -12.39 -7.27
C ASN A 51 -4.42 -13.46 -7.60
N THR A 52 -4.97 -14.13 -6.61
CA THR A 52 -6.04 -15.13 -6.80
C THR A 52 -7.26 -14.52 -7.50
N PHE A 53 -7.76 -13.37 -7.06
CA PHE A 53 -8.86 -12.66 -7.72
C PHE A 53 -8.48 -12.20 -9.13
N ALA A 54 -7.28 -11.65 -9.32
CA ALA A 54 -6.81 -11.25 -10.65
C ALA A 54 -6.66 -12.42 -11.64
N HIS A 55 -6.50 -13.64 -11.12
CA HIS A 55 -6.42 -14.88 -11.91
C HIS A 55 -7.75 -15.63 -11.98
N GLY A 56 -8.87 -15.04 -11.56
CA GLY A 56 -10.22 -15.64 -11.69
C GLY A 56 -10.62 -16.58 -10.53
N GLY A 57 -10.04 -16.39 -9.34
CA GLY A 57 -10.25 -17.27 -8.18
C GLY A 57 -9.31 -18.47 -8.12
N PHE A 58 -8.35 -18.54 -9.04
CA PHE A 58 -7.40 -19.64 -9.16
C PHE A 58 -6.06 -19.28 -8.49
N GLU A 59 -5.64 -20.09 -7.52
CA GLU A 59 -4.32 -19.92 -6.92
C GLU A 59 -3.21 -20.38 -7.87
N LYS A 60 -2.11 -19.61 -7.90
CA LYS A 60 -0.98 -19.76 -8.84
C LYS A 60 -0.20 -21.08 -8.70
N LYS A 61 -0.53 -21.92 -7.72
CA LYS A 61 0.11 -23.22 -7.44
C LYS A 61 -0.73 -24.44 -7.86
N SER A 62 -1.73 -24.28 -8.73
CA SER A 62 -2.45 -25.39 -9.34
C SER A 62 -3.21 -26.30 -8.36
N GLN A 63 -3.76 -25.75 -7.27
CA GLN A 63 -4.53 -26.53 -6.28
C GLN A 63 -6.05 -26.40 -6.40
N SER A 64 -6.53 -25.84 -7.51
CA SER A 64 -7.94 -25.88 -7.89
C SER A 64 -8.21 -27.17 -8.67
N PHE A 65 -8.77 -28.16 -7.99
CA PHE A 65 -9.22 -29.41 -8.63
C PHE A 65 -10.70 -29.29 -8.98
N HIS A 66 -11.08 -29.83 -10.14
CA HIS A 66 -12.48 -30.03 -10.48
C HIS A 66 -12.83 -31.48 -10.15
N PHE A 67 -13.71 -31.67 -9.16
CA PHE A 67 -14.24 -33.00 -8.87
C PHE A 67 -15.55 -33.17 -9.62
N HIS A 68 -15.65 -34.23 -10.44
CA HIS A 68 -16.92 -34.64 -11.01
C HIS A 68 -17.71 -35.41 -9.95
N LEU A 69 -18.76 -34.79 -9.42
CA LEU A 69 -19.73 -35.46 -8.57
C LEU A 69 -20.88 -35.97 -9.43
N GLU A 70 -21.15 -37.26 -9.34
CA GLU A 70 -22.27 -37.89 -10.04
C GLU A 70 -23.58 -37.23 -9.62
N GLY A 71 -24.33 -36.68 -10.58
CA GLY A 71 -25.55 -35.91 -10.35
C GLY A 71 -25.39 -34.39 -10.14
N TYR A 72 -24.17 -33.88 -9.91
CA TYR A 72 -23.92 -32.46 -9.61
C TYR A 72 -22.91 -31.77 -10.54
N GLY A 73 -22.24 -32.53 -11.41
CA GLY A 73 -21.30 -31.97 -12.39
C GLY A 73 -19.92 -31.65 -11.80
N ALA A 74 -19.15 -30.81 -12.47
CA ALA A 74 -17.81 -30.42 -12.03
C ALA A 74 -17.92 -29.37 -10.91
N VAL A 75 -17.45 -29.71 -9.71
CA VAL A 75 -17.40 -28.80 -8.55
C VAL A 75 -15.96 -28.33 -8.34
N PRO A 76 -15.71 -27.00 -8.31
CA PRO A 76 -14.39 -26.47 -8.01
C PRO A 76 -14.08 -26.69 -6.52
N ALA A 77 -12.89 -27.21 -6.24
CA ALA A 77 -12.40 -27.42 -4.88
C ALA A 77 -10.96 -26.93 -4.76
N THR A 78 -10.65 -26.32 -3.63
CA THR A 78 -9.29 -25.85 -3.30
C THR A 78 -8.73 -26.76 -2.21
N MET A 79 -7.51 -27.29 -2.41
CA MET A 79 -6.85 -28.00 -1.32
C MET A 79 -6.34 -26.99 -0.29
N SER A 80 -6.74 -27.16 0.97
CA SER A 80 -6.09 -26.49 2.09
C SER A 80 -5.11 -27.46 2.74
N ASP A 81 -3.91 -27.01 3.12
CA ASP A 81 -2.89 -27.82 3.81
C ASP A 81 -3.33 -28.35 5.21
N TYR A 82 -4.59 -28.17 5.59
CA TYR A 82 -5.17 -28.72 6.81
C TYR A 82 -5.49 -30.21 6.63
N LYS A 83 -4.83 -31.04 7.43
CA LYS A 83 -4.82 -32.51 7.39
C LYS A 83 -6.19 -33.22 7.50
N ASN A 84 -7.32 -32.51 7.60
CA ASN A 84 -8.64 -33.10 7.85
C ASN A 84 -9.85 -32.28 7.35
N SER A 85 -9.72 -31.38 6.38
CA SER A 85 -10.89 -30.68 5.84
C SER A 85 -10.78 -30.37 4.35
N VAL A 86 -11.66 -30.96 3.55
CA VAL A 86 -11.94 -30.49 2.19
C VAL A 86 -12.86 -29.28 2.33
N HIS A 87 -12.35 -28.08 2.08
CA HIS A 87 -13.13 -26.86 2.13
C HIS A 87 -13.64 -26.50 0.74
N PHE A 88 -14.96 -26.57 0.55
CA PHE A 88 -15.65 -26.02 -0.60
C PHE A 88 -15.95 -24.55 -0.34
N ALA A 89 -15.03 -23.65 -0.70
CA ALA A 89 -15.26 -22.22 -0.55
C ALA A 89 -15.82 -21.66 -1.87
N SER A 90 -17.14 -21.40 -1.93
CA SER A 90 -17.73 -20.66 -3.07
C SER A 90 -17.49 -19.15 -2.98
N THR A 91 -16.84 -18.67 -1.91
CA THR A 91 -16.45 -17.27 -1.70
C THR A 91 -15.02 -17.23 -1.12
N PRO A 92 -14.04 -16.64 -1.83
CA PRO A 92 -12.63 -16.63 -1.38
C PRO A 92 -12.35 -15.79 -0.13
N LEU A 93 -13.34 -15.02 0.35
CA LEU A 93 -13.21 -14.09 1.46
C LEU A 93 -14.50 -14.10 2.29
N ASN A 94 -14.39 -14.39 3.59
CA ASN A 94 -15.48 -14.20 4.55
C ASN A 94 -15.29 -12.87 5.31
N GLU A 95 -16.32 -12.43 6.02
CA GLU A 95 -16.33 -11.15 6.74
C GLU A 95 -15.20 -11.06 7.77
N ASP A 96 -14.94 -12.12 8.54
CA ASP A 96 -13.84 -12.15 9.52
C ASP A 96 -12.47 -11.93 8.86
N LYS A 97 -12.22 -12.56 7.72
CA LYS A 97 -10.98 -12.37 6.96
C LYS A 97 -10.90 -10.98 6.34
N PHE A 98 -12.01 -10.41 5.88
CA PHE A 98 -12.03 -9.04 5.43
C PHE A 98 -11.64 -8.06 6.56
N ILE A 99 -12.23 -8.22 7.75
CA ILE A 99 -11.90 -7.41 8.93
C ILE A 99 -10.43 -7.57 9.33
N GLU A 100 -9.87 -8.79 9.26
CA GLU A 100 -8.45 -9.04 9.52
C GLU A 100 -7.55 -8.29 8.53
N ILE A 101 -7.89 -8.31 7.24
CA ILE A 101 -7.15 -7.57 6.21
C ILE A 101 -7.19 -6.07 6.46
N VAL A 102 -8.37 -5.51 6.76
CA VAL A 102 -8.51 -4.09 7.09
C VAL A 102 -7.61 -3.70 8.26
N LYS A 103 -7.57 -4.51 9.33
CA LYS A 103 -6.68 -4.25 10.47
C LYS A 103 -5.20 -4.22 10.11
N ILE A 104 -4.77 -5.00 9.11
CA ILE A 104 -3.38 -4.98 8.62
C ILE A 104 -3.10 -3.67 7.88
N PHE A 105 -4.04 -3.16 7.10
CA PHE A 105 -3.92 -1.84 6.47
C PHE A 105 -3.92 -0.72 7.53
N ASP A 106 -4.77 -0.81 8.55
CA ASP A 106 -4.77 0.16 9.67
C ASP A 106 -3.46 0.11 10.49
N GLU A 107 -2.81 -1.06 10.61
CA GLU A 107 -1.49 -1.21 11.22
C GLU A 107 -0.40 -0.54 10.35
N LEU A 108 -0.51 -0.66 9.02
CA LEU A 108 0.38 0.05 8.09
C LEU A 108 0.22 1.57 8.18
N ASP A 109 -1.01 2.06 8.13
CA ASP A 109 -1.30 3.51 8.14
C ASP A 109 -0.76 4.16 9.42
N ARG A 110 -1.03 3.55 10.59
CA ARG A 110 -0.46 3.99 11.87
C ARG A 110 1.05 3.93 11.89
N TYR A 111 1.64 2.87 11.33
CA TYR A 111 3.11 2.77 11.26
C TYR A 111 3.71 3.91 10.43
N ILE A 112 3.10 4.25 9.30
CA ILE A 112 3.53 5.38 8.47
C ILE A 112 3.35 6.70 9.20
N GLU A 113 2.20 6.92 9.83
CA GLU A 113 1.89 8.13 10.59
C GLU A 113 2.93 8.37 11.70
N GLU A 114 3.30 7.33 12.44
CA GLU A 114 4.27 7.42 13.55
C GLU A 114 5.72 7.60 13.08
N ASN A 115 6.12 6.96 11.97
CA ASN A 115 7.53 6.90 11.54
C ASN A 115 7.88 7.90 10.44
N LEU A 116 6.88 8.41 9.70
CA LEU A 116 7.03 9.35 8.59
C LEU A 116 5.93 10.44 8.64
N VAL A 117 5.72 11.04 9.81
CA VAL A 117 4.68 12.06 10.09
C VAL A 117 4.55 13.09 8.95
N ALA A 118 5.64 13.77 8.59
CA ALA A 118 5.61 14.79 7.53
C ALA A 118 5.26 14.21 6.15
N GLY A 119 5.75 13.01 5.85
CA GLY A 119 5.43 12.32 4.61
C GLY A 119 3.96 11.90 4.55
N TRP A 120 3.39 11.50 5.68
CA TRP A 120 1.97 11.15 5.82
C TRP A 120 1.08 12.38 5.65
N LYS A 121 1.36 13.47 6.37
CA LYS A 121 0.65 14.74 6.24
C LYS A 121 0.66 15.27 4.80
N PHE A 122 1.82 15.21 4.12
CA PHE A 122 1.91 15.59 2.71
C PHE A 122 1.02 14.71 1.81
N CYS A 123 0.97 13.40 2.06
CA CYS A 123 0.09 12.53 1.29
C CYS A 123 -1.41 12.83 1.54
N GLN A 124 -1.77 13.19 2.77
CA GLN A 124 -3.13 13.56 3.13
C GLN A 124 -3.55 14.93 2.56
N SER A 125 -2.60 15.84 2.31
CA SER A 125 -2.91 17.16 1.78
C SER A 125 -3.41 17.15 0.33
N GLY A 126 -3.17 16.06 -0.41
CA GLY A 126 -3.54 15.93 -1.82
C GLY A 126 -2.68 16.74 -2.80
N LEU A 127 -1.62 17.39 -2.30
CA LEU A 127 -0.71 18.18 -3.12
C LEU A 127 0.15 17.30 -4.05
N ASP A 128 0.37 17.79 -5.27
CA ASP A 128 1.31 17.16 -6.20
C ASP A 128 2.76 17.37 -5.75
N LEU A 129 3.55 16.30 -5.79
CA LEU A 129 4.96 16.36 -5.44
C LEU A 129 5.79 16.99 -6.56
N ILE A 130 6.31 18.18 -6.32
CA ILE A 130 7.25 18.86 -7.22
C ILE A 130 8.69 18.40 -6.90
N ILE A 131 9.39 17.84 -7.89
CA ILE A 131 10.69 17.17 -7.71
C ILE A 131 11.88 18.07 -8.14
N ASP A 132 11.64 19.34 -8.48
CA ASP A 132 12.76 20.26 -8.71
C ASP A 132 13.55 20.48 -7.41
N ARG A 133 14.85 20.76 -7.56
CA ARG A 133 15.77 20.82 -6.42
C ARG A 133 15.41 21.91 -5.42
N SER A 134 14.95 23.07 -5.88
CA SER A 134 14.59 24.21 -5.03
C SER A 134 13.33 23.94 -4.21
N SER A 135 12.26 23.51 -4.87
CA SER A 135 10.97 23.24 -4.21
C SER A 135 11.10 22.08 -3.22
N LEU A 136 11.81 21.01 -3.62
CA LEU A 136 12.01 19.87 -2.75
C LEU A 136 12.84 20.24 -1.52
N LYS A 137 13.90 21.03 -1.70
CA LYS A 137 14.72 21.51 -0.57
C LYS A 137 13.88 22.36 0.39
N ASN A 138 13.12 23.32 -0.13
CA ASN A 138 12.25 24.16 0.69
C ASN A 138 11.22 23.32 1.47
N MET A 139 10.53 22.40 0.79
CA MET A 139 9.55 21.51 1.42
C MET A 139 10.19 20.67 2.55
N LEU A 140 11.38 20.10 2.32
CA LEU A 140 12.08 19.29 3.32
C LEU A 140 12.64 20.11 4.50
N GLU A 141 12.97 21.39 4.28
CA GLU A 141 13.40 22.31 5.34
C GLU A 141 12.20 22.70 6.21
N VAL A 142 11.09 23.10 5.61
CA VAL A 142 9.86 23.45 6.34
C VAL A 142 9.28 22.23 7.06
N SER A 143 9.41 21.02 6.49
CA SER A 143 8.90 19.79 7.11
C SER A 143 9.61 19.34 8.39
N GLN A 144 10.68 20.03 8.82
CA GLN A 144 11.36 19.71 10.09
C GLN A 144 10.58 20.22 11.30
N ASP A 145 9.74 21.24 11.10
CA ASP A 145 8.88 21.82 12.14
C ASP A 145 7.42 21.49 11.81
N PRO A 146 6.72 20.69 12.66
CA PRO A 146 5.37 20.25 12.39
C PRO A 146 4.34 21.36 12.20
N ASP A 147 4.47 22.47 12.95
CA ASP A 147 3.50 23.57 12.92
C ASP A 147 3.71 24.41 11.67
N ASN A 148 4.98 24.73 11.36
CA ASN A 148 5.33 25.43 10.12
C ASN A 148 4.95 24.61 8.88
N PHE A 149 5.11 23.29 8.95
CA PHE A 149 4.74 22.41 7.84
C PHE A 149 3.24 22.37 7.60
N GLU A 150 2.42 22.36 8.66
CA GLU A 150 0.96 22.41 8.53
C GLU A 150 0.51 23.72 7.86
N HIS A 151 1.05 24.85 8.32
CA HIS A 151 0.77 26.16 7.72
C HIS A 151 1.21 26.23 6.25
N TRP A 152 2.37 25.65 5.94
CA TRP A 152 2.86 25.58 4.56
C TRP A 152 1.94 24.74 3.66
N LEU A 153 1.48 23.59 4.13
CA LEU A 153 0.53 22.74 3.38
C LEU A 153 -0.79 23.48 3.10
N GLN A 154 -1.32 24.20 4.08
CA GLN A 154 -2.54 25.00 3.92
C GLN A 154 -2.35 26.09 2.86
N ASN A 155 -1.26 26.86 2.96
CA ASN A 155 -0.95 27.92 2.00
C ASN A 155 -0.76 27.38 0.57
N GLU A 156 -0.06 26.26 0.39
CA GLU A 156 0.10 25.67 -0.94
C GLU A 156 -1.23 25.14 -1.51
N ASN A 157 -2.09 24.57 -0.67
CA ASN A 157 -3.44 24.16 -1.09
C ASN A 157 -4.29 25.37 -1.51
N GLU A 158 -4.29 26.46 -0.74
CA GLU A 158 -4.99 27.70 -1.09
C GLU A 158 -4.50 28.27 -2.42
N ARG A 159 -3.17 28.30 -2.64
CA ARG A 159 -2.59 28.71 -3.93
C ARG A 159 -3.08 27.83 -5.07
N LEU A 160 -3.12 26.50 -4.87
CA LEU A 160 -3.61 25.55 -5.87
C LEU A 160 -5.10 25.77 -6.17
N CYS A 161 -5.92 25.97 -5.15
CA CYS A 161 -7.34 26.31 -5.31
C CYS A 161 -7.53 27.61 -6.10
N ASN A 162 -6.78 28.66 -5.75
CA ASN A 162 -6.82 29.95 -6.44
C ASN A 162 -6.43 29.79 -7.92
N TYR A 163 -5.37 29.02 -8.23
CA TYR A 163 -4.98 28.72 -9.61
C TYR A 163 -6.06 27.93 -10.38
N ILE A 164 -6.69 26.94 -9.76
CA ILE A 164 -7.76 26.15 -10.39
C ILE A 164 -9.00 27.01 -10.66
N ASN A 165 -9.30 27.94 -9.75
CA ASN A 165 -10.45 28.85 -9.87
C ASN A 165 -10.16 30.10 -10.72
N ALA A 166 -8.91 30.29 -11.16
CA ALA A 166 -8.41 31.50 -11.81
C ALA A 166 -8.62 32.79 -10.98
N ASP A 167 -8.66 32.64 -9.66
CA ASP A 167 -8.64 33.72 -8.69
C ASP A 167 -7.16 34.09 -8.45
N TYR A 168 -6.74 35.31 -8.75
CA TYR A 168 -5.36 35.80 -8.57
C TYR A 168 -5.21 36.68 -7.34
#